data_AF-A0A941D6C2-F1
#
_entry.id   AF-A0A941D6C2-F1
#
_cell.length_a   1.000
_cell.length_b   1.000
_cell.length_c   1.000
_cell.angle_alpha   90.00
_cell.angle_beta   90.00
_cell.angle_gamma   90.00
#
_symmetry.space_group_name_H-M   'P 1'
#
loop_
_entity.id
_entity.type
_entity.pdbx_description
1 polymer ?
#
loop_
_entity_poly.entity_id
_entity_poly.type
_entity_poly.pdbx_seq_one_letter_code
_entity_poly.pdbx_strand_id
1 'polypeptide(L)'
;MTRDPVVPETVTVAGRGALMDAVVAIGTDLDLHAVLRRIVDAACRLVGARYGALGVLDDSGERLVDFVTAGVSDEQRRAIGDLPHGYGLLGLVIETRGPQRVPSIADHPLAHGFPPGHPTMTRFLGAPVRVRDEVFGNLYLTDKESGADFDADDEASVVALAAVAGVAIDHARLYESSRSAHAWSEAVRDLVLELLGGRSADEVLADVADVVHRLTAARSCLVVRRTGGRTVVVASAGEVVPAPGEVVDDVAPETARVELLGVDEEVGLLVVDGVVVAPGAPEPPLADFAHRLSVGLTAAAAQREQARLERVEDHDRIARDMHDHVIQRLFATGLALQSTARLERDASVRDRLEAAVDEVDAVIRDIRHTIFGLHRDITGAGLRSALGDVVTATAGVLPQAPTLTLEGDLAGLPDDLAADVLAVVREAMSNVARHAGARHVAVRVLVGDEVLVEVVDDGRGMAGTGPRSGLVNLTRRAERRGGRLDAGPAAGGGSALSWRVPR
;
A
#
# COMPACT_ATOMS: atom_id res chain seq x y z
N MET A 1 19.51 -36.57 39.64
CA MET A 1 20.97 -36.73 39.52
C MET A 1 21.39 -36.13 38.20
N THR A 2 21.80 -34.87 38.25
CA THR A 2 22.33 -34.08 37.15
C THR A 2 23.69 -34.66 36.77
N ARG A 3 23.83 -35.17 35.53
CA ARG A 3 25.13 -35.55 34.97
C ARG A 3 25.79 -34.28 34.44
N ASP A 4 26.93 -33.92 35.02
CA ASP A 4 27.81 -32.86 34.50
C ASP A 4 28.21 -33.15 33.04
N PRO A 5 28.42 -32.12 32.21
CA PRO A 5 28.96 -32.29 30.87
C PRO A 5 30.40 -32.80 30.97
N VAL A 6 30.65 -33.97 30.38
CA VAL A 6 31.99 -34.53 30.25
C VAL A 6 32.75 -33.69 29.23
N VAL A 7 33.61 -32.80 29.71
CA VAL A 7 34.65 -32.18 28.87
C VAL A 7 35.75 -33.24 28.69
N PRO A 8 36.07 -33.68 27.47
CA PRO A 8 37.10 -34.70 27.29
C PRO A 8 38.48 -34.14 27.66
N GLU A 9 39.12 -34.77 28.65
CA GLU A 9 40.52 -34.54 28.97
C GLU A 9 41.38 -35.15 27.85
N THR A 10 42.21 -34.29 27.23
CA THR A 10 43.27 -34.56 26.25
C THR A 10 42.90 -34.58 24.76
N VAL A 11 43.09 -33.42 24.11
CA VAL A 11 43.34 -33.31 22.67
C VAL A 11 44.86 -33.28 22.46
N THR A 12 45.39 -34.07 21.53
CA THR A 12 46.84 -34.11 21.23
C THR A 12 47.37 -32.74 20.76
N VAL A 13 48.67 -32.47 20.91
CA VAL A 13 49.27 -31.17 20.51
C VAL A 13 49.06 -30.87 19.02
N ALA A 14 49.12 -31.90 18.16
CA ALA A 14 48.81 -31.79 16.73
C ALA A 14 47.31 -31.54 16.49
N GLY A 15 46.43 -32.25 17.20
CA GLY A 15 44.97 -32.02 17.16
C GLY A 15 44.58 -30.62 17.63
N ARG A 16 45.31 -30.03 18.58
CA ARG A 16 45.05 -28.68 19.08
C ARG A 16 45.38 -27.59 18.06
N GLY A 17 46.45 -27.77 17.26
CA GLY A 17 46.78 -26.85 16.17
C GLY A 17 45.72 -26.88 15.07
N ALA A 18 45.35 -28.07 14.62
CA ALA A 18 44.30 -28.26 13.61
C ALA A 18 42.92 -27.73 14.08
N LEU A 19 42.59 -27.88 15.37
CA LEU A 19 41.37 -27.31 15.94
C LEU A 19 41.38 -25.78 15.94
N MET A 20 42.52 -25.14 16.24
CA MET A 20 42.64 -23.68 16.18
C MET A 20 42.50 -23.15 14.75
N ASP A 21 43.10 -23.83 13.77
CA ASP A 21 42.94 -23.47 12.35
C ASP A 21 41.47 -23.64 11.90
N ALA A 22 40.79 -24.68 12.38
CA ALA A 22 39.36 -24.89 12.14
C ALA A 22 38.50 -23.77 12.76
N VAL A 23 38.79 -23.37 14.01
CA VAL A 23 38.09 -22.26 14.69
C VAL A 23 38.23 -20.95 13.89
N VAL A 24 39.44 -20.63 13.44
CA VAL A 24 39.69 -19.43 12.63
C VAL A 24 38.97 -19.49 11.28
N ALA A 25 38.96 -20.65 10.62
CA ALA A 25 38.29 -20.83 9.33
C ALA A 25 36.76 -20.63 9.42
N ILE A 26 36.14 -21.07 10.52
CA ILE A 26 34.69 -20.99 10.74
C ILE A 26 34.25 -19.58 11.13
N GLY A 27 35.05 -18.83 11.88
CA GLY A 27 34.67 -17.51 12.42
C GLY A 27 34.65 -16.33 11.43
N THR A 28 34.87 -16.56 10.13
CA THR A 28 35.03 -15.48 9.13
C THR A 28 33.79 -15.19 8.28
N ASP A 29 32.86 -16.14 8.18
CA ASP A 29 31.63 -15.98 7.39
C ASP A 29 30.44 -15.62 8.28
N LEU A 30 29.48 -14.92 7.67
CA LEU A 30 28.23 -14.50 8.29
C LEU A 30 27.00 -15.09 7.58
N ASP A 31 27.20 -15.80 6.47
CA ASP A 31 26.16 -16.56 5.76
C ASP A 31 26.07 -17.95 6.38
N LEU A 32 24.88 -18.34 6.84
CA LEU A 32 24.69 -19.59 7.57
C LEU A 32 25.15 -20.79 6.75
N HIS A 33 24.72 -20.89 5.49
CA HIS A 33 25.03 -22.04 4.63
C HIS A 33 26.53 -22.18 4.37
N ALA A 34 27.22 -21.05 4.15
CA ALA A 34 28.66 -21.02 4.01
C ALA A 34 29.38 -21.47 5.30
N VAL A 35 28.89 -21.04 6.47
CA VAL A 35 29.38 -21.51 7.78
C VAL A 35 29.18 -23.01 7.95
N LEU A 36 28.00 -23.55 7.65
CA LEU A 36 27.71 -24.99 7.73
C LEU A 36 28.69 -25.80 6.85
N ARG A 37 28.90 -25.37 5.60
CA ARG A 37 29.84 -26.04 4.68
C ARG A 37 31.28 -26.03 5.22
N ARG A 38 31.74 -24.89 5.75
CA ARG A 38 33.08 -24.78 6.35
C ARG A 38 33.25 -25.66 7.57
N ILE A 39 32.21 -25.82 8.41
CA ILE A 39 32.23 -26.72 9.56
C ILE A 39 32.45 -28.15 9.11
N VAL A 40 31.71 -28.61 8.08
CA VAL A 40 31.87 -29.97 7.53
C VAL A 40 33.28 -30.17 6.97
N ASP A 41 33.77 -29.21 6.18
CA ASP A 41 35.11 -29.27 5.59
C ASP A 41 36.21 -29.27 6.66
N ALA A 42 36.06 -28.46 7.70
CA ALA A 42 36.99 -28.40 8.83
C ALA A 42 36.99 -29.70 9.63
N ALA A 43 35.82 -30.29 9.86
CA ALA A 43 35.68 -31.58 10.52
C ALA A 43 36.35 -32.70 9.73
N CYS A 44 36.16 -32.74 8.40
CA CYS A 44 36.82 -33.71 7.54
C CYS A 44 38.34 -33.59 7.64
N ARG A 45 38.89 -32.37 7.57
CA ARG A 45 40.34 -32.15 7.70
C ARG A 45 40.87 -32.50 9.08
N LEU A 46 40.11 -32.22 10.15
CA LEU A 46 40.54 -32.42 11.53
C LEU A 46 40.84 -33.88 11.85
N VAL A 47 39.99 -34.79 11.37
CA VAL A 47 40.14 -36.24 11.60
C VAL A 47 40.56 -37.02 10.35
N GLY A 48 40.83 -36.33 9.24
CA GLY A 48 41.17 -36.94 7.95
C GLY A 48 40.05 -37.81 7.37
N ALA A 49 38.78 -37.44 7.56
CA ALA A 49 37.64 -38.14 6.98
C ALA A 49 37.51 -37.81 5.48
N ARG A 50 37.18 -38.82 4.67
CA ARG A 50 36.96 -38.68 3.23
C ARG A 50 35.64 -38.01 2.91
N TYR A 51 34.61 -38.30 3.71
CA TYR A 51 33.30 -37.69 3.56
C TYR A 51 32.82 -37.10 4.88
N GLY A 52 32.06 -36.03 4.76
CA GLY A 52 31.38 -35.42 5.88
C GLY A 52 30.01 -34.90 5.49
N ALA A 53 29.15 -34.77 6.49
CA ALA A 53 27.89 -34.08 6.34
C ALA A 53 27.47 -33.39 7.63
N LEU A 54 26.75 -32.28 7.51
CA LEU A 54 26.03 -31.66 8.61
C LEU A 54 24.54 -31.66 8.26
N GLY A 55 23.77 -32.39 9.06
CA GLY A 55 22.31 -32.37 8.97
C GLY A 55 21.72 -31.34 9.91
N VAL A 56 20.88 -30.43 9.38
CA VAL A 56 20.13 -29.43 10.17
C VAL A 56 18.77 -30.02 10.53
N LEU A 57 18.40 -29.93 11.81
CA LEU A 57 17.13 -30.45 12.29
C LEU A 57 16.02 -29.40 12.16
N ASP A 58 14.78 -29.86 12.01
CA ASP A 58 13.60 -29.02 12.15
C ASP A 58 13.37 -28.61 13.62
N ASP A 59 12.37 -27.77 13.86
CA ASP A 59 12.02 -27.30 15.20
C ASP A 59 11.59 -28.43 16.15
N SER A 60 11.16 -29.58 15.62
CA SER A 60 10.84 -30.77 16.43
C SER A 60 12.10 -31.46 16.95
N GLY A 61 13.23 -31.25 16.26
CA GLY A 61 14.49 -31.94 16.53
C GLY A 61 14.50 -33.39 16.04
N GLU A 62 13.53 -33.82 15.25
CA GLU A 62 13.38 -35.22 14.81
C GLU A 62 13.73 -35.45 13.34
N ARG A 63 13.58 -34.44 12.48
CA ARG A 63 13.76 -34.58 11.03
C ARG A 63 14.82 -33.65 10.49
N LEU A 64 15.48 -34.10 9.42
CA LEU A 64 16.48 -33.30 8.71
C LEU A 64 15.80 -32.42 7.65
N VAL A 65 16.00 -31.11 7.75
CA VAL A 65 15.49 -30.09 6.81
C VAL A 65 16.57 -29.53 5.90
N ASP A 66 17.84 -29.73 6.24
CA ASP A 66 18.98 -29.45 5.37
C ASP A 66 20.08 -30.51 5.59
N PHE A 67 20.91 -30.70 4.57
CA PHE A 67 22.02 -31.66 4.61
C PHE A 67 23.19 -31.18 3.76
N VAL A 68 24.15 -30.54 4.41
CA VAL A 68 25.35 -30.00 3.77
C VAL A 68 26.43 -31.07 3.75
N THR A 69 27.02 -31.38 2.59
CA THR A 69 27.98 -32.48 2.43
C THR A 69 29.36 -32.00 1.98
N ALA A 70 30.41 -32.72 2.37
CA ALA A 70 31.77 -32.62 1.87
C ALA A 70 32.29 -33.98 1.40
N GLY A 71 33.20 -33.98 0.42
CA GLY A 71 33.75 -35.20 -0.19
C GLY A 71 32.83 -35.88 -1.23
N VAL A 72 31.59 -35.38 -1.40
CA VAL A 72 30.66 -35.80 -2.44
C VAL A 72 30.55 -34.68 -3.47
N SER A 73 30.78 -34.98 -4.76
CA SER A 73 30.65 -33.98 -5.83
C SER A 73 29.19 -33.56 -6.06
N ASP A 74 28.96 -32.39 -6.63
CA ASP A 74 27.61 -31.92 -6.97
C ASP A 74 26.85 -32.86 -7.91
N GLU A 75 27.57 -33.57 -8.79
CA GLU A 75 27.00 -34.59 -9.67
C GLU A 75 26.52 -35.80 -8.88
N GLN A 76 27.34 -36.29 -7.94
CA GLN A 76 26.95 -37.38 -7.04
C GLN A 76 25.81 -36.97 -6.11
N ARG A 77 25.82 -35.74 -5.58
CA ARG A 77 24.73 -35.24 -4.74
C ARG A 77 23.40 -35.22 -5.50
N ARG A 78 23.41 -34.76 -6.76
CA ARG A 78 22.25 -34.80 -7.65
C ARG A 78 21.79 -36.23 -7.95
N ALA A 79 22.72 -37.18 -8.13
CA ALA A 79 22.41 -38.58 -8.37
C ALA A 79 21.78 -39.28 -7.15
N ILE A 80 22.17 -38.89 -5.93
CA ILE A 80 21.61 -39.42 -4.67
C ILE A 80 20.14 -39.00 -4.48
N GLY A 81 19.77 -37.78 -4.90
CA GLY A 81 18.39 -37.29 -4.83
C GLY A 81 18.02 -36.70 -3.46
N ASP A 82 16.88 -37.14 -2.92
CA ASP A 82 16.20 -36.57 -1.76
C ASP A 82 17.08 -36.46 -0.49
N LEU A 83 16.62 -35.65 0.47
CA LEU A 83 17.26 -35.57 1.79
C LEU A 83 17.11 -36.92 2.53
N PRO A 84 18.10 -37.30 3.35
CA PRO A 84 17.97 -38.47 4.19
C PRO A 84 16.86 -38.26 5.23
N HIS A 85 16.03 -39.28 5.43
CA HIS A 85 14.87 -39.23 6.33
C HIS A 85 15.24 -39.40 7.81
N GLY A 86 16.52 -39.33 8.16
CA GLY A 86 17.00 -39.55 9.53
C GLY A 86 16.91 -40.99 10.02
N TYR A 87 16.78 -42.00 9.14
CA TYR A 87 16.77 -43.41 9.55
C TYR A 87 18.18 -43.95 9.82
N GLY A 88 18.24 -45.05 10.57
CA GLY A 88 19.46 -45.81 10.82
C GLY A 88 20.48 -45.07 11.68
N LEU A 89 21.74 -45.03 11.25
CA LEU A 89 22.81 -44.40 12.02
C LEU A 89 22.67 -42.87 12.14
N LEU A 90 22.01 -42.22 11.18
CA LEU A 90 21.72 -40.78 11.28
C LEU A 90 20.71 -40.53 12.42
N GLY A 91 19.66 -41.35 12.47
CA GLY A 91 18.64 -41.33 13.54
C GLY A 91 19.21 -41.65 14.91
N LEU A 92 20.19 -42.57 14.99
CA LEU A 92 20.84 -42.90 16.25
C LEU A 92 21.48 -41.68 16.91
N VAL A 93 22.13 -40.78 16.14
CA VAL A 93 22.72 -39.55 16.70
C VAL A 93 21.64 -38.57 17.14
N ILE A 94 20.55 -38.46 16.36
CA ILE A 94 19.37 -37.63 16.71
C ILE A 94 18.75 -38.09 18.04
N GLU A 95 18.50 -39.39 18.18
CA GLU A 95 17.85 -39.99 19.35
C GLU A 95 18.74 -39.95 20.59
N THR A 96 20.02 -40.31 20.45
CA THR A 96 20.93 -40.42 21.60
C THR A 96 21.46 -39.06 22.07
N ARG A 97 21.43 -38.04 21.20
CA ARG A 97 21.96 -36.69 21.46
C ARG A 97 23.40 -36.67 22.01
N GLY A 98 24.19 -37.66 21.60
CA GLY A 98 25.57 -37.88 22.02
C GLY A 98 26.43 -38.41 20.86
N PRO A 99 27.77 -38.37 21.00
CA PRO A 99 28.66 -38.85 19.96
C PRO A 99 28.50 -40.36 19.74
N GLN A 100 28.61 -40.78 18.48
CA GLN A 100 28.48 -42.18 18.06
C GLN A 100 29.67 -42.56 17.19
N ARG A 101 30.44 -43.55 17.62
CA ARG A 101 31.57 -44.10 16.85
C ARG A 101 31.29 -45.55 16.49
N VAL A 102 31.13 -45.81 15.20
CA VAL A 102 30.74 -47.12 14.66
C VAL A 102 31.85 -47.64 13.73
N PRO A 103 32.54 -48.74 14.11
CA PRO A 103 33.65 -49.30 13.33
C PRO A 103 33.23 -49.92 11.99
N SER A 104 32.00 -50.42 11.91
CA SER A 104 31.43 -51.02 10.70
C SER A 104 29.96 -50.66 10.57
N ILE A 105 29.63 -49.85 9.56
CA ILE A 105 28.25 -49.47 9.24
C ILE A 105 27.45 -50.71 8.83
N ALA A 106 28.01 -51.59 8.00
CA ALA A 106 27.31 -52.75 7.46
C ALA A 106 26.90 -53.76 8.54
N ASP A 107 27.69 -53.88 9.61
CA ASP A 107 27.43 -54.81 10.71
C ASP A 107 26.52 -54.23 11.80
N HIS A 108 26.19 -52.94 11.72
CA HIS A 108 25.39 -52.27 12.75
C HIS A 108 23.89 -52.67 12.64
N PRO A 109 23.20 -53.01 13.75
CA PRO A 109 21.79 -53.47 13.70
C PRO A 109 20.80 -52.47 13.09
N LEU A 110 21.11 -51.17 13.17
CA LEU A 110 20.31 -50.09 12.59
C LEU A 110 20.72 -49.72 11.15
N ALA A 111 21.63 -50.46 10.52
CA ALA A 111 22.05 -50.18 9.15
C ALA A 111 20.89 -50.36 8.16
N HIS A 112 20.62 -49.33 7.36
CA HIS A 112 19.52 -49.32 6.39
C HIS A 112 20.00 -49.39 4.92
N GLY A 113 21.32 -49.52 4.71
CA GLY A 113 21.94 -49.45 3.39
C GLY A 113 22.02 -48.02 2.84
N PHE A 114 22.46 -47.90 1.59
CA PHE A 114 22.62 -46.62 0.90
C PHE A 114 21.75 -46.59 -0.37
N PRO A 115 21.18 -45.43 -0.74
CA PRO A 115 20.39 -45.30 -1.97
C PRO A 115 21.27 -45.44 -3.22
N PRO A 116 20.68 -45.71 -4.39
CA PRO A 116 21.41 -45.75 -5.67
C PRO A 116 22.23 -44.47 -5.89
N GLY A 117 23.45 -44.60 -6.41
CA GLY A 117 24.33 -43.46 -6.67
C GLY A 117 25.08 -42.92 -5.44
N HIS A 118 24.75 -43.38 -4.23
CA HIS A 118 25.47 -42.99 -3.01
C HIS A 118 26.80 -43.74 -2.86
N PRO A 119 27.90 -43.07 -2.46
CA PRO A 119 29.16 -43.74 -2.14
C PRO A 119 28.98 -44.78 -1.04
N THR A 120 29.59 -45.96 -1.18
CA THR A 120 29.60 -46.94 -0.09
C THR A 120 30.55 -46.44 1.00
N MET A 121 30.01 -46.30 2.21
CA MET A 121 30.78 -45.88 3.39
C MET A 121 30.88 -47.04 4.38
N THR A 122 32.00 -47.14 5.11
CA THR A 122 32.28 -48.30 5.98
C THR A 122 32.33 -47.97 7.45
N ARG A 123 32.88 -46.81 7.82
CA ARG A 123 33.07 -46.37 9.21
C ARG A 123 32.32 -45.08 9.45
N PHE A 124 31.86 -44.86 10.67
CA PHE A 124 31.05 -43.69 11.01
C PHE A 124 31.46 -43.07 12.33
N LEU A 125 31.57 -41.75 12.33
CA LEU A 125 31.68 -40.91 13.52
C LEU A 125 30.62 -39.81 13.42
N GLY A 126 29.69 -39.79 14.36
CA GLY A 126 28.65 -38.78 14.47
C GLY A 126 28.77 -38.00 15.77
N ALA A 127 28.49 -36.69 15.74
CA ALA A 127 28.42 -35.86 16.93
C ALA A 127 27.34 -34.78 16.82
N PRO A 128 26.58 -34.49 17.90
CA PRO A 128 25.59 -33.43 17.89
C PRO A 128 26.26 -32.05 17.89
N VAL A 129 25.73 -31.13 17.09
CA VAL A 129 26.08 -29.70 17.10
C VAL A 129 24.99 -28.96 17.85
N ARG A 130 25.38 -28.34 18.97
CA ARG A 130 24.45 -27.65 19.87
C ARG A 130 24.60 -26.15 19.72
N VAL A 131 23.48 -25.46 19.55
CA VAL A 131 23.40 -24.00 19.63
C VAL A 131 22.73 -23.68 20.96
N ARG A 132 23.49 -23.06 21.88
CA ARG A 132 23.07 -22.90 23.29
C ARG A 132 22.74 -24.27 23.90
N ASP A 133 21.51 -24.48 24.38
CA ASP A 133 21.08 -25.72 25.01
C ASP A 133 20.34 -26.68 24.06
N GLU A 134 20.17 -26.30 22.79
CA GLU A 134 19.40 -27.05 21.80
C GLU A 134 20.30 -27.72 20.76
N VAL A 135 19.90 -28.93 20.32
CA VAL A 135 20.60 -29.63 19.24
C VAL A 135 20.13 -29.03 17.93
N PHE A 136 20.97 -28.20 17.31
CA PHE A 136 20.70 -27.59 16.02
C PHE A 136 20.77 -28.61 14.88
N GLY A 137 21.68 -29.57 15.01
CA GLY A 137 21.96 -30.53 13.97
C GLY A 137 23.00 -31.54 14.40
N ASN A 138 23.42 -32.38 13.47
CA ASN A 138 24.41 -33.41 13.71
C ASN A 138 25.46 -33.41 12.61
N LEU A 139 26.71 -33.55 13.03
CA LEU A 139 27.87 -33.73 12.17
C LEU A 139 28.11 -35.24 12.00
N TYR A 140 28.32 -35.65 10.77
CA TYR A 140 28.53 -37.03 10.35
C TYR A 140 29.82 -37.11 9.55
N LEU A 141 30.71 -38.02 9.89
CA LEU A 141 32.00 -38.20 9.22
C LEU A 141 32.17 -39.68 8.91
N THR A 142 32.65 -40.00 7.71
CA THR A 142 32.86 -41.38 7.30
C THR A 142 34.20 -41.57 6.61
N ASP A 143 34.75 -42.76 6.84
CA ASP A 143 35.97 -43.31 6.25
C ASP A 143 37.20 -42.39 6.29
N LYS A 144 38.16 -42.66 7.17
CA LYS A 144 39.45 -41.94 7.14
C LYS A 144 40.17 -42.18 5.82
N GLU A 145 40.85 -41.16 5.28
CA GLU A 145 41.68 -41.29 4.08
C GLU A 145 42.78 -42.35 4.22
N SER A 146 43.27 -42.54 5.45
CA SER A 146 44.24 -43.57 5.81
C SER A 146 43.66 -45.00 5.81
N GLY A 147 42.34 -45.15 5.79
CA GLY A 147 41.64 -46.42 5.97
C GLY A 147 41.57 -46.92 7.42
N ALA A 148 42.09 -46.16 8.38
CA ALA A 148 42.02 -46.50 9.80
C ALA A 148 40.61 -46.29 10.39
N ASP A 149 40.34 -46.94 11.51
CA ASP A 149 39.14 -46.71 12.32
C ASP A 149 39.22 -45.32 12.99
N PHE A 150 38.06 -44.73 13.27
CA PHE A 150 38.01 -43.57 14.16
C PHE A 150 38.33 -44.01 15.59
N ASP A 151 39.10 -43.21 16.31
CA ASP A 151 39.50 -43.48 17.70
C ASP A 151 38.85 -42.49 18.71
N ALA A 152 39.33 -42.51 19.95
CA ALA A 152 38.83 -41.64 21.02
C ALA A 152 39.28 -40.18 20.86
N ASP A 153 40.45 -39.96 20.25
CA ASP A 153 40.99 -38.62 20.02
C ASP A 153 40.24 -37.95 18.87
N ASP A 154 39.88 -38.71 17.83
CA ASP A 154 39.00 -38.24 16.75
C ASP A 154 37.64 -37.79 17.30
N GLU A 155 37.02 -38.63 18.14
CA GLU A 155 35.73 -38.32 18.78
C GLU A 155 35.83 -37.06 19.64
N ALA A 156 36.84 -36.97 20.51
CA ALA A 156 37.06 -35.80 21.36
C ALA A 156 37.29 -34.52 20.53
N SER A 157 38.03 -34.62 19.43
CA SER A 157 38.30 -33.50 18.52
C SER A 157 37.04 -33.03 17.80
N VAL A 158 36.20 -33.95 17.34
CA VAL A 158 34.93 -33.65 16.67
C VAL A 158 33.91 -33.07 17.65
N VAL A 159 33.83 -33.58 18.88
CA VAL A 159 32.99 -33.01 19.94
C VAL A 159 33.44 -31.58 20.27
N ALA A 160 34.74 -31.33 20.39
CA ALA A 160 35.26 -29.99 20.63
C ALA A 160 34.96 -29.04 19.45
N LEU A 161 35.11 -29.50 18.22
CA LEU A 161 34.75 -28.73 17.02
C LEU A 161 33.24 -28.45 16.97
N ALA A 162 32.38 -29.42 17.30
CA ALA A 162 30.93 -29.26 17.33
C ALA A 162 30.48 -28.21 18.34
N ALA A 163 31.16 -28.09 19.48
CA ALA A 163 30.90 -27.04 20.46
C ALA A 163 31.23 -25.63 19.91
N VAL A 164 32.36 -25.49 19.21
CA VAL A 164 32.74 -24.22 18.56
C VAL A 164 31.81 -23.89 17.40
N ALA A 165 31.46 -24.90 16.59
CA ALA A 165 30.53 -24.77 15.48
C ALA A 165 29.18 -24.23 15.95
N GLY A 166 28.69 -24.68 17.11
CA GLY A 166 27.49 -24.15 17.76
C GLY A 166 27.50 -22.64 17.96
N VAL A 167 28.63 -22.09 18.44
CA VAL A 167 28.79 -20.63 18.65
C VAL A 167 28.81 -19.89 17.32
N ALA A 168 29.51 -20.44 16.30
CA ALA A 168 29.56 -19.82 14.98
C ALA A 168 28.20 -19.82 14.28
N ILE A 169 27.42 -20.89 14.42
CA ILE A 169 26.05 -20.98 13.92
C ILE A 169 25.15 -19.97 14.64
N ASP A 170 25.22 -19.85 15.96
CA ASP A 170 24.44 -18.84 16.72
C ASP A 170 24.77 -17.42 16.20
N HIS A 171 26.05 -17.13 15.97
CA HIS A 171 26.49 -15.84 15.46
C HIS A 171 25.97 -15.55 14.05
N ALA A 172 26.09 -16.50 13.12
CA ALA A 172 25.57 -16.35 11.76
C ALA A 172 24.04 -16.14 11.75
N ARG A 173 23.30 -16.94 12.53
CA ARG A 173 21.84 -16.81 12.67
C ARG A 173 21.43 -15.46 13.26
N LEU A 174 22.13 -14.99 14.29
CA LEU A 174 21.86 -13.68 14.89
C LEU A 174 22.14 -12.55 13.89
N TYR A 175 23.22 -12.66 13.12
CA TYR A 175 23.55 -11.68 12.08
C TYR A 175 22.49 -11.65 10.97
N GLU A 176 22.07 -12.80 10.45
CA GLU A 176 20.99 -12.89 9.46
C GLU A 176 19.66 -12.35 10.00
N SER A 177 19.34 -12.65 11.26
CA SER A 177 18.15 -12.14 11.94
C SER A 177 18.17 -10.62 12.08
N SER A 178 19.32 -10.05 12.47
CA SER A 178 19.50 -8.61 12.56
C SER A 178 19.40 -7.94 11.18
N ARG A 179 20.02 -8.53 10.16
CA ARG A 179 19.97 -8.03 8.78
C ARG A 179 18.55 -8.08 8.21
N SER A 180 17.84 -9.19 8.41
CA SER A 180 16.45 -9.35 8.01
C SER A 180 15.56 -8.31 8.72
N ALA A 181 15.66 -8.22 10.05
CA ALA A 181 14.90 -7.24 10.83
C ALA A 181 15.16 -5.79 10.39
N HIS A 182 16.41 -5.46 10.02
CA HIS A 182 16.76 -4.14 9.49
C HIS A 182 16.11 -3.90 8.13
N ALA A 183 16.22 -4.84 7.19
CA ALA A 183 15.61 -4.71 5.86
C ALA A 183 14.08 -4.55 5.94
N TRP A 184 13.41 -5.33 6.79
CA TRP A 184 11.97 -5.20 7.04
C TRP A 184 11.60 -3.84 7.65
N SER A 185 12.39 -3.35 8.62
CA SER A 185 12.15 -2.07 9.28
C SER A 185 12.38 -0.87 8.35
N GLU A 186 13.42 -0.92 7.52
CA GLU A 186 13.70 0.10 6.52
C GLU A 186 12.59 0.16 5.48
N ALA A 187 12.19 -0.99 4.93
CA ALA A 187 11.16 -1.05 3.91
C ALA A 187 9.81 -0.51 4.40
N VAL A 188 9.36 -0.89 5.60
CA VAL A 188 8.08 -0.36 6.13
C VAL A 188 8.16 1.12 6.45
N ARG A 189 9.31 1.61 6.95
CA ARG A 189 9.53 3.04 7.20
C ARG A 189 9.39 3.83 5.91
N ASP A 190 10.05 3.38 4.85
CA ASP A 190 10.08 4.09 3.58
C ASP A 190 8.67 4.15 2.94
N LEU A 191 7.94 3.03 2.96
CA LEU A 191 6.54 2.98 2.51
C LEU A 191 5.62 3.90 3.33
N VAL A 192 5.79 3.95 4.65
CA VAL A 192 5.01 4.86 5.52
C VAL A 192 5.35 6.33 5.24
N LEU A 193 6.63 6.66 5.02
CA LEU A 193 7.03 8.03 4.67
C LEU A 193 6.45 8.46 3.31
N GLU A 194 6.35 7.55 2.35
CA GLU A 194 5.72 7.80 1.07
C GLU A 194 4.20 8.05 1.18
N LEU A 195 3.50 7.28 2.03
CA LEU A 195 2.10 7.51 2.37
C LEU A 195 1.89 8.91 2.98
N LEU A 196 2.71 9.27 3.95
CA LEU A 196 2.66 10.59 4.61
C LEU A 196 3.10 11.72 3.66
N GLY A 197 3.90 11.40 2.64
CA GLY A 197 4.30 12.28 1.55
C GLY A 197 3.19 12.57 0.54
N GLY A 198 2.01 11.95 0.68
CA GLY A 198 0.83 12.23 -0.13
C GLY A 198 0.63 11.30 -1.32
N ARG A 199 1.42 10.23 -1.47
CA ARG A 199 1.13 9.18 -2.47
C ARG A 199 -0.23 8.52 -2.22
N SER A 200 -0.82 7.97 -3.27
CA SER A 200 -2.08 7.25 -3.15
C SER A 200 -1.87 5.92 -2.40
N ALA A 201 -2.91 5.43 -1.71
CA ALA A 201 -2.81 4.16 -0.98
C ALA A 201 -2.56 3.00 -1.95
N ASP A 202 -3.28 2.96 -3.08
CA ASP A 202 -3.15 1.92 -4.10
C ASP A 202 -1.74 1.84 -4.69
N GLU A 203 -1.08 2.98 -4.93
CA GLU A 203 0.32 3.01 -5.37
C GLU A 203 1.27 2.39 -4.34
N VAL A 204 1.13 2.74 -3.06
CA VAL A 204 1.98 2.18 -2.01
C VAL A 204 1.68 0.70 -1.78
N LEU A 205 0.42 0.27 -1.93
CA LEU A 205 0.07 -1.16 -1.86
C LEU A 205 0.69 -1.98 -3.00
N ALA A 206 0.93 -1.38 -4.17
CA ALA A 206 1.73 -2.00 -5.23
C ALA A 206 3.19 -2.20 -4.79
N ASP A 207 3.81 -1.16 -4.24
CA ASP A 207 5.17 -1.23 -3.74
C ASP A 207 5.31 -2.22 -2.56
N VAL A 208 4.27 -2.35 -1.72
CA VAL A 208 4.19 -3.36 -0.65
C VAL A 208 4.25 -4.77 -1.22
N ALA A 209 3.47 -5.07 -2.28
CA ALA A 209 3.48 -6.40 -2.89
C ALA A 209 4.88 -6.76 -3.38
N ASP A 210 5.55 -5.83 -4.07
CA ASP A 210 6.91 -6.00 -4.59
C ASP A 210 7.97 -6.16 -3.50
N VAL A 211 7.90 -5.33 -2.45
CA VAL A 211 8.81 -5.40 -1.29
C VAL A 211 8.67 -6.74 -0.59
N VAL A 212 7.44 -7.16 -0.27
CA VAL A 212 7.18 -8.41 0.44
C VAL A 212 7.61 -9.60 -0.41
N HIS A 213 7.28 -9.62 -1.70
CA HIS A 213 7.74 -10.66 -2.63
C HIS A 213 9.28 -10.76 -2.65
N ARG A 214 9.98 -9.63 -2.77
CA ARG A 214 11.45 -9.59 -2.79
C ARG A 214 12.09 -10.05 -1.49
N LEU A 215 11.57 -9.63 -0.34
CA LEU A 215 12.16 -9.94 0.98
C LEU A 215 11.87 -11.37 1.45
N THR A 216 10.78 -11.98 0.96
CA THR A 216 10.39 -13.35 1.32
C THR A 216 10.85 -14.39 0.29
N ALA A 217 11.28 -13.97 -0.90
CA ALA A 217 11.49 -14.84 -2.05
C ALA A 217 10.28 -15.77 -2.32
N ALA A 218 9.07 -15.27 -1.99
CA ALA A 218 7.83 -15.98 -2.22
C ALA A 218 7.58 -16.18 -3.71
N ARG A 219 6.83 -17.22 -4.08
CA ARG A 219 6.39 -17.44 -5.46
C ARG A 219 5.49 -16.29 -5.94
N SER A 220 4.60 -15.84 -5.06
CA SER A 220 3.72 -14.71 -5.34
C SER A 220 3.29 -13.98 -4.07
N CYS A 221 2.94 -12.71 -4.23
CA CYS A 221 2.39 -11.85 -3.19
C CYS A 221 1.21 -11.08 -3.76
N LEU A 222 0.08 -11.07 -3.06
CA LEU A 222 -1.14 -10.36 -3.45
C LEU A 222 -1.59 -9.46 -2.30
N VAL A 223 -1.98 -8.24 -2.62
CA VAL A 223 -2.78 -7.40 -1.73
C VAL A 223 -4.19 -7.40 -2.29
N VAL A 224 -5.14 -7.86 -1.50
CA VAL A 224 -6.54 -7.97 -1.93
C VAL A 224 -7.45 -7.18 -1.02
N ARG A 225 -8.52 -6.61 -1.56
CA ARG A 225 -9.55 -5.87 -0.81
C ARG A 225 -10.86 -6.64 -0.89
N ARG A 226 -11.53 -6.80 0.26
CA ARG A 226 -12.84 -7.45 0.30
C ARG A 226 -13.95 -6.41 0.17
N THR A 227 -14.71 -6.44 -0.92
CA THR A 227 -15.83 -5.51 -1.18
C THR A 227 -17.09 -6.29 -1.52
N GLY A 228 -18.16 -6.13 -0.73
CA GLY A 228 -19.45 -6.77 -1.00
C GLY A 228 -19.41 -8.29 -1.08
N GLY A 229 -18.55 -8.95 -0.29
CA GLY A 229 -18.37 -10.41 -0.29
C GLY A 229 -17.46 -10.96 -1.40
N ARG A 230 -16.91 -10.10 -2.26
CA ARG A 230 -15.90 -10.47 -3.26
C ARG A 230 -14.52 -10.01 -2.83
N THR A 231 -13.50 -10.78 -3.20
CA THR A 231 -12.09 -10.44 -2.99
C THR A 231 -11.53 -9.92 -4.31
N VAL A 232 -11.06 -8.68 -4.33
CA VAL A 232 -10.52 -8.01 -5.51
C VAL A 232 -9.03 -7.77 -5.32
N VAL A 233 -8.21 -8.09 -6.32
CA VAL A 233 -6.77 -7.79 -6.29
C VAL A 233 -6.56 -6.28 -6.40
N VAL A 234 -5.85 -5.71 -5.45
CA VAL A 234 -5.41 -4.30 -5.45
C VAL A 234 -3.98 -4.21 -5.98
N ALA A 235 -3.12 -5.14 -5.57
CA ALA A 235 -1.75 -5.24 -6.02
C ALA A 235 -1.27 -6.70 -6.06
N SER A 236 -0.26 -6.96 -6.86
CA SER A 236 0.29 -8.29 -7.08
C SER A 236 1.75 -8.24 -7.50
N ALA A 237 2.56 -9.18 -7.02
CA ALA A 237 3.96 -9.37 -7.43
C ALA A 237 4.31 -10.86 -7.50
N GLY A 238 5.17 -11.24 -8.44
CA GLY A 238 5.66 -12.62 -8.60
C GLY A 238 5.14 -13.35 -9.84
N GLU A 239 5.20 -14.68 -9.81
CA GLU A 239 4.89 -15.53 -10.97
C GLU A 239 3.39 -15.86 -11.06
N VAL A 240 2.81 -15.72 -12.25
CA VAL A 240 1.42 -16.11 -12.58
C VAL A 240 0.40 -15.51 -11.59
N VAL A 241 0.42 -14.19 -11.46
CA VAL A 241 -0.48 -13.44 -10.56
C VAL A 241 -1.66 -12.80 -11.31
N PRO A 242 -2.86 -12.70 -10.70
CA PRO A 242 -3.99 -11.98 -11.27
C PRO A 242 -3.71 -10.48 -11.35
N ALA A 243 -4.26 -9.80 -12.36
CA ALA A 243 -4.06 -8.36 -12.54
C ALA A 243 -4.85 -7.54 -11.50
N PRO A 244 -4.38 -6.32 -11.14
CA PRO A 244 -5.17 -5.39 -10.34
C PRO A 244 -6.58 -5.17 -10.90
N GLY A 245 -7.60 -5.30 -10.06
CA GLY A 245 -9.02 -5.25 -10.42
C GLY A 245 -9.67 -6.60 -10.70
N GLU A 246 -8.89 -7.68 -10.84
CA GLU A 246 -9.45 -9.03 -10.99
C GLU A 246 -10.06 -9.53 -9.68
N VAL A 247 -11.15 -10.29 -9.81
CA VAL A 247 -11.79 -10.97 -8.68
C VAL A 247 -11.15 -12.34 -8.54
N VAL A 248 -10.65 -12.64 -7.35
CA VAL A 248 -10.11 -13.95 -7.00
C VAL A 248 -11.04 -14.67 -6.05
N ASP A 249 -11.34 -15.93 -6.38
CA ASP A 249 -11.97 -16.85 -5.46
C ASP A 249 -10.98 -17.28 -4.37
N ASP A 250 -11.51 -17.85 -3.30
CA ASP A 250 -10.83 -18.14 -2.03
C ASP A 250 -9.34 -18.48 -2.16
N VAL A 251 -8.52 -17.76 -1.40
CA VAL A 251 -7.07 -17.94 -1.38
C VAL A 251 -6.75 -19.36 -0.87
N ALA A 252 -5.66 -19.99 -1.33
CA ALA A 252 -5.30 -21.35 -0.88
C ALA A 252 -4.93 -21.39 0.63
N PRO A 253 -5.19 -22.50 1.35
CA PRO A 253 -4.93 -22.59 2.79
C PRO A 253 -3.44 -22.58 3.18
N GLU A 254 -2.53 -22.89 2.25
CA GLU A 254 -1.08 -22.96 2.50
C GLU A 254 -0.37 -21.58 2.41
N THR A 255 -1.13 -20.50 2.24
CA THR A 255 -0.61 -19.11 2.14
C THR A 255 -0.53 -18.44 3.50
N ALA A 256 0.52 -17.67 3.75
CA ALA A 256 0.55 -16.73 4.87
C ALA A 256 -0.45 -15.58 4.59
N ARG A 257 -1.27 -15.25 5.59
CA ARG A 257 -2.33 -14.23 5.48
C ARG A 257 -2.23 -13.25 6.62
N VAL A 258 -2.19 -11.96 6.29
CA VAL A 258 -2.11 -10.90 7.29
C VAL A 258 -3.05 -9.76 6.91
N GLU A 259 -3.83 -9.29 7.89
CA GLU A 259 -4.76 -8.18 7.68
C GLU A 259 -4.03 -6.84 7.67
N LEU A 260 -4.42 -5.99 6.73
CA LEU A 260 -4.06 -4.58 6.62
C LEU A 260 -5.32 -3.76 6.91
N LEU A 261 -5.29 -3.00 8.01
CA LEU A 261 -6.43 -2.21 8.46
C LEU A 261 -6.28 -0.74 8.02
N GLY A 262 -7.26 -0.24 7.26
CA GLY A 262 -7.44 1.17 6.93
C GLY A 262 -8.66 1.79 7.64
N VAL A 263 -8.78 3.12 7.61
CA VAL A 263 -9.81 3.88 8.35
C VAL A 263 -11.19 3.85 7.66
N ASP A 264 -11.23 3.62 6.34
CA ASP A 264 -12.45 3.69 5.52
C ASP A 264 -12.96 2.32 5.05
N GLU A 265 -13.06 1.35 5.97
CA GLU A 265 -13.56 -0.04 5.70
C GLU A 265 -12.75 -0.88 4.68
N GLU A 266 -11.61 -0.37 4.19
CA GLU A 266 -10.70 -1.14 3.35
C GLU A 266 -9.83 -2.06 4.22
N VAL A 267 -10.42 -3.19 4.63
CA VAL A 267 -9.61 -4.32 5.10
C VAL A 267 -8.92 -4.92 3.88
N GLY A 268 -7.67 -4.53 3.69
CA GLY A 268 -6.76 -5.21 2.79
C GLY A 268 -6.33 -6.53 3.44
N LEU A 269 -6.19 -7.58 2.67
CA LEU A 269 -5.54 -8.81 3.08
C LEU A 269 -4.25 -8.93 2.27
N LEU A 270 -3.12 -8.97 2.97
CA LEU A 270 -1.85 -9.36 2.40
C LEU A 270 -1.79 -10.89 2.37
N VAL A 271 -1.67 -11.44 1.18
CA VAL A 271 -1.58 -12.87 0.90
C VAL A 271 -0.20 -13.15 0.32
N VAL A 272 0.55 -14.03 0.98
CA VAL A 272 1.90 -14.41 0.53
C VAL A 272 1.94 -15.92 0.33
N ASP A 273 2.37 -16.35 -0.85
CA ASP A 273 2.35 -17.75 -1.25
C ASP A 273 3.74 -18.26 -1.65
N GLY A 274 4.06 -19.47 -1.21
CA GLY A 274 5.33 -20.12 -1.50
C GLY A 274 6.54 -19.43 -0.86
N VAL A 275 6.40 -18.96 0.39
CA VAL A 275 7.52 -18.38 1.16
C VAL A 275 8.61 -19.44 1.34
N VAL A 276 9.81 -19.16 0.81
CA VAL A 276 10.97 -20.04 0.97
C VAL A 276 11.84 -19.52 2.11
N VAL A 277 11.67 -20.10 3.30
CA VAL A 277 12.55 -19.83 4.44
C VAL A 277 13.69 -20.84 4.42
N ALA A 278 14.93 -20.37 4.32
CA ALA A 278 16.09 -21.26 4.44
C ALA A 278 16.09 -21.94 5.82
N PRO A 279 16.44 -23.23 5.91
CA PRO A 279 16.50 -23.93 7.20
C PRO A 279 17.34 -23.18 8.24
N GLY A 280 16.73 -22.90 9.40
CA GLY A 280 17.36 -22.14 10.48
C GLY A 280 17.36 -20.62 10.32
N ALA A 281 16.90 -20.08 9.19
CA ALA A 281 16.67 -18.65 9.00
C ALA A 281 15.46 -18.16 9.82
N PRO A 282 15.43 -16.87 10.21
CA PRO A 282 14.28 -16.30 10.90
C PRO A 282 13.03 -16.30 10.00
N GLU A 283 11.87 -16.55 10.59
CA GLU A 283 10.60 -16.35 9.90
C GLU A 283 10.41 -14.87 9.53
N PRO A 284 9.84 -14.57 8.34
CA PRO A 284 9.57 -13.20 7.94
C PRO A 284 8.50 -12.57 8.85
N PRO A 285 8.74 -11.35 9.40
CA PRO A 285 7.85 -10.68 10.35
C PRO A 285 6.64 -10.02 9.67
N LEU A 286 5.89 -10.77 8.85
CA LEU A 286 4.77 -10.27 8.05
C LEU A 286 3.69 -9.59 8.90
N ALA A 287 3.43 -10.11 10.10
CA ALA A 287 2.45 -9.54 11.04
C ALA A 287 2.86 -8.14 11.54
N ASP A 288 4.11 -7.97 11.97
CA ASP A 288 4.64 -6.67 12.42
C ASP A 288 4.71 -5.67 11.26
N PHE A 289 5.14 -6.13 10.08
CA PHE A 289 5.15 -5.31 8.87
C PHE A 289 3.74 -4.78 8.53
N ALA A 290 2.75 -5.66 8.46
CA ALA A 290 1.37 -5.30 8.16
C ALA A 290 0.76 -4.37 9.22
N HIS A 291 1.07 -4.62 10.51
CA HIS A 291 0.61 -3.77 11.59
C HIS A 291 1.15 -2.34 11.45
N ARG A 292 2.45 -2.17 11.24
CA ARG A 292 3.07 -0.84 11.06
C ARG A 292 2.57 -0.13 9.81
N LEU A 293 2.37 -0.86 8.72
CA LEU A 293 1.79 -0.32 7.49
C LEU A 293 0.35 0.16 7.72
N SER A 294 -0.47 -0.60 8.46
CA SER A 294 -1.85 -0.23 8.81
C SER A 294 -1.91 1.08 9.61
N VAL A 295 -0.99 1.25 10.57
CA VAL A 295 -0.84 2.51 11.32
C VAL A 295 -0.47 3.66 10.38
N GLY A 296 0.45 3.44 9.44
CA GLY A 296 0.83 4.43 8.43
C GLY A 296 -0.32 4.84 7.51
N LEU A 297 -1.11 3.87 7.02
CA LEU A 297 -2.32 4.12 6.22
C LEU A 297 -3.34 4.95 7.00
N THR A 298 -3.55 4.61 8.28
CA THR A 298 -4.44 5.35 9.18
C THR A 298 -3.98 6.79 9.39
N ALA A 299 -2.68 6.98 9.66
CA ALA A 299 -2.09 8.30 9.86
C ALA A 299 -2.18 9.16 8.59
N ALA A 300 -1.90 8.58 7.42
CA ALA A 300 -1.99 9.27 6.13
C ALA A 300 -3.43 9.67 5.78
N ALA A 301 -4.42 8.83 6.10
CA ALA A 301 -5.83 9.18 5.96
C ALA A 301 -6.22 10.34 6.89
N ALA A 302 -5.83 10.27 8.17
CA ALA A 302 -6.09 11.34 9.14
C ALA A 302 -5.44 12.68 8.75
N GLN A 303 -4.20 12.65 8.25
CA GLN A 303 -3.50 13.86 7.79
C GLN A 303 -4.20 14.49 6.57
N ARG A 304 -4.69 13.67 5.63
CA ARG A 304 -5.45 14.16 4.47
C ARG A 304 -6.76 14.81 4.89
N GLU A 305 -7.48 14.20 5.83
CA GLU A 305 -8.72 14.77 6.33
C GLU A 305 -8.48 16.07 7.12
N GLN A 306 -7.45 16.11 7.96
CA GLN A 306 -7.10 17.33 8.68
C GLN A 306 -6.70 18.47 7.72
N ALA A 307 -5.88 18.19 6.71
CA ALA A 307 -5.52 19.18 5.68
C ALA A 307 -6.73 19.64 4.84
N ARG A 308 -7.79 18.81 4.74
CA ARG A 308 -9.05 19.21 4.12
C ARG A 308 -9.84 20.15 5.02
N LEU A 309 -9.96 19.82 6.32
CA LEU A 309 -10.65 20.66 7.30
C LEU A 309 -9.97 22.02 7.49
N GLU A 310 -8.65 22.06 7.60
CA GLU A 310 -7.89 23.32 7.71
C GLU A 310 -8.10 24.23 6.49
N ARG A 311 -8.17 23.65 5.28
CA ARG A 311 -8.50 24.41 4.05
C ARG A 311 -9.92 24.95 4.07
N VAL A 312 -10.89 24.19 4.57
CA VAL A 312 -12.29 24.63 4.69
C VAL A 312 -12.42 25.75 5.73
N GLU A 313 -11.78 25.61 6.89
CA GLU A 313 -11.80 26.62 7.94
C GLU A 313 -11.14 27.94 7.50
N ASP A 314 -9.99 27.85 6.81
CA ASP A 314 -9.32 29.04 6.28
C ASP A 314 -10.17 29.73 5.21
N HIS A 315 -10.84 28.94 4.37
CA HIS A 315 -11.76 29.45 3.38
C HIS A 315 -12.94 30.20 4.01
N ASP A 316 -13.59 29.62 5.02
CA ASP A 316 -14.70 30.27 5.76
C ASP A 316 -14.25 31.55 6.47
N ARG A 317 -13.01 31.59 6.97
CA ARG A 317 -12.40 32.77 7.56
C ARG A 317 -12.19 33.87 6.53
N ILE A 318 -11.56 33.54 5.40
CA ILE A 318 -11.34 34.48 4.29
C ILE A 318 -12.70 35.02 3.78
N ALA A 319 -13.70 34.15 3.68
CA ALA A 319 -15.04 34.53 3.24
C ALA A 319 -15.67 35.59 4.15
N ARG A 320 -15.58 35.39 5.47
CA ARG A 320 -16.06 36.36 6.47
C ARG A 320 -15.31 37.69 6.39
N ASP A 321 -13.98 37.67 6.38
CA ASP A 321 -13.16 38.89 6.34
C ASP A 321 -13.42 39.69 5.05
N MET A 322 -13.51 39.01 3.91
CA MET A 322 -13.83 39.66 2.64
C MET A 322 -15.26 40.21 2.61
N HIS A 323 -16.24 39.51 3.20
CA HIS A 323 -17.60 40.00 3.33
C HIS A 323 -17.64 41.30 4.17
N ASP A 324 -17.01 41.28 5.34
CA ASP A 324 -17.10 42.38 6.31
C ASP A 324 -16.28 43.61 5.90
N HIS A 325 -15.15 43.43 5.24
CA HIS A 325 -14.27 44.55 4.91
C HIS A 325 -14.35 44.99 3.46
N VAL A 326 -14.49 44.07 2.50
CA VAL A 326 -14.42 44.41 1.08
C VAL A 326 -15.81 44.64 0.51
N ILE A 327 -16.72 43.67 0.68
CA ILE A 327 -18.08 43.77 0.13
C ILE A 327 -18.85 44.94 0.75
N GLN A 328 -18.81 45.09 2.09
CA GLN A 328 -19.49 46.20 2.76
C GLN A 328 -18.97 47.58 2.32
N ARG A 329 -17.65 47.75 2.13
CA ARG A 329 -17.07 49.02 1.66
C ARG A 329 -17.42 49.34 0.21
N LEU A 330 -17.42 48.33 -0.66
CA LEU A 330 -17.86 48.48 -2.04
C LEU A 330 -19.35 48.88 -2.08
N PHE A 331 -20.19 48.25 -1.26
CA PHE A 331 -21.60 48.59 -1.15
C PHE A 331 -21.82 50.04 -0.70
N ALA A 332 -21.09 50.49 0.33
CA ALA A 332 -21.14 51.88 0.78
C ALA A 332 -20.67 52.87 -0.29
N THR A 333 -19.64 52.51 -1.06
CA THR A 333 -19.14 53.33 -2.18
C THR A 333 -20.18 53.42 -3.29
N GLY A 334 -20.82 52.30 -3.64
CA GLY A 334 -21.95 52.27 -4.57
C GLY A 334 -23.09 53.18 -4.13
N LEU A 335 -23.52 53.11 -2.87
CA LEU A 335 -24.55 53.99 -2.31
C LEU A 335 -24.18 55.48 -2.36
N ALA A 336 -22.91 55.82 -2.11
CA ALA A 336 -22.43 57.19 -2.20
C ALA A 336 -22.50 57.70 -3.65
N LEU A 337 -21.98 56.93 -4.61
CA LEU A 337 -22.03 57.25 -6.04
C LEU A 337 -23.48 57.40 -6.53
N GLN A 338 -24.36 56.50 -6.11
CA GLN A 338 -25.78 56.51 -6.48
C GLN A 338 -26.50 57.73 -5.90
N SER A 339 -26.15 58.16 -4.68
CA SER A 339 -26.65 59.38 -4.06
C SER A 339 -26.18 60.63 -4.81
N THR A 340 -24.91 60.66 -5.24
CA THR A 340 -24.36 61.74 -6.07
C THR A 340 -25.04 61.79 -7.45
N ALA A 341 -25.24 60.65 -8.10
CA ALA A 341 -25.90 60.56 -9.40
C ALA A 341 -27.33 61.16 -9.37
N ARG A 342 -28.06 60.95 -8.27
CA ARG A 342 -29.42 61.51 -8.08
C ARG A 342 -29.46 63.03 -7.95
N LEU A 343 -28.39 63.64 -7.46
CA LEU A 343 -28.29 65.09 -7.27
C LEU A 343 -27.73 65.80 -8.50
N GLU A 344 -27.12 65.05 -9.43
CA GLU A 344 -26.42 65.61 -10.59
C GLU A 344 -27.36 65.99 -11.73
N ARG A 345 -27.16 67.19 -12.27
CA ARG A 345 -28.06 67.78 -13.27
C ARG A 345 -27.61 67.49 -14.70
N ASP A 346 -26.29 67.35 -14.91
CA ASP A 346 -25.74 66.98 -16.21
C ASP A 346 -26.01 65.49 -16.51
N ALA A 347 -26.71 65.24 -17.61
CA ALA A 347 -27.08 63.87 -18.01
C ALA A 347 -25.86 63.00 -18.32
N SER A 348 -24.83 63.55 -18.96
CA SER A 348 -23.63 62.79 -19.30
C SER A 348 -22.84 62.39 -18.05
N VAL A 349 -22.84 63.21 -17.00
CA VAL A 349 -22.16 62.91 -15.74
C VAL A 349 -22.96 61.89 -14.94
N ARG A 350 -24.28 62.03 -14.89
CA ARG A 350 -25.19 61.08 -14.23
C ARG A 350 -25.08 59.68 -14.85
N ASP A 351 -25.11 59.55 -16.17
CA ASP A 351 -24.99 58.26 -16.86
C ASP A 351 -23.64 57.57 -16.55
N ARG A 352 -22.55 58.34 -16.44
CA ARG A 352 -21.23 57.82 -16.03
C ARG A 352 -21.21 57.34 -14.57
N LEU A 353 -21.87 58.06 -13.67
CA LEU A 353 -21.97 57.67 -12.26
C LEU A 353 -22.83 56.40 -12.09
N GLU A 354 -23.93 56.29 -12.84
CA GLU A 354 -24.76 55.08 -12.86
C GLU A 354 -23.98 53.87 -13.39
N ALA A 355 -23.22 54.03 -14.49
CA ALA A 355 -22.34 52.97 -15.01
C ALA A 355 -21.29 52.52 -13.97
N ALA A 356 -20.73 53.44 -13.19
CA ALA A 356 -19.78 53.12 -12.13
C ALA A 356 -20.43 52.35 -10.96
N VAL A 357 -21.69 52.64 -10.62
CA VAL A 357 -22.46 51.87 -9.63
C VAL A 357 -22.68 50.45 -10.12
N ASP A 358 -23.08 50.28 -11.38
CA ASP A 358 -23.28 48.96 -11.99
C ASP A 358 -21.99 48.13 -12.03
N GLU A 359 -20.83 48.79 -12.23
CA GLU A 359 -19.52 48.15 -12.18
C GLU A 359 -19.15 47.71 -10.75
N VAL A 360 -19.42 48.53 -9.73
CA VAL A 360 -19.24 48.14 -8.31
C VAL A 360 -20.12 46.94 -7.95
N ASP A 361 -21.37 46.93 -8.37
CA ASP A 361 -22.30 45.81 -8.13
C ASP A 361 -21.87 44.54 -8.88
N ALA A 362 -21.30 44.68 -10.07
CA ALA A 362 -20.71 43.58 -10.81
C ALA A 362 -19.53 42.97 -10.05
N VAL A 363 -18.61 43.80 -9.56
CA VAL A 363 -17.45 43.37 -8.77
C VAL A 363 -17.88 42.68 -7.46
N ILE A 364 -18.90 43.19 -6.77
CA ILE A 364 -19.45 42.53 -5.57
C ILE A 364 -19.97 41.13 -5.91
N ARG A 365 -20.66 40.97 -7.05
CA ARG A 365 -21.17 39.67 -7.50
C ARG A 365 -20.04 38.70 -7.83
N ASP A 366 -19.00 39.17 -8.54
CA ASP A 366 -17.84 38.36 -8.92
C ASP A 366 -17.03 37.90 -7.70
N ILE A 367 -16.84 38.79 -6.72
CA ILE A 367 -16.22 38.46 -5.43
C ILE A 367 -17.05 37.41 -4.70
N ARG A 368 -18.38 37.58 -4.62
CA ARG A 368 -19.28 36.62 -3.97
C ARG A 368 -19.26 35.25 -4.67
N HIS A 369 -19.19 35.23 -5.99
CA HIS A 369 -19.04 33.99 -6.76
C HIS A 369 -17.69 33.31 -6.53
N THR A 370 -16.62 34.08 -6.36
CA THR A 370 -15.28 33.52 -6.12
C THR A 370 -15.19 32.97 -4.71
N ILE A 371 -15.67 33.73 -3.72
CA ILE A 371 -15.64 33.35 -2.30
C ILE A 371 -16.61 32.23 -1.98
N PHE A 372 -17.87 32.31 -2.43
CA PHE A 372 -18.88 31.30 -2.06
C PHE A 372 -19.11 30.25 -3.15
N GLY A 373 -18.49 30.41 -4.33
CA GLY A 373 -18.57 29.47 -5.44
C GLY A 373 -17.32 28.58 -5.59
N LEU A 374 -16.31 28.74 -4.74
CA LEU A 374 -15.26 27.74 -4.56
C LEU A 374 -15.78 26.64 -3.62
N HIS A 375 -15.99 25.46 -4.18
CA HIS A 375 -16.11 24.16 -3.50
C HIS A 375 -17.36 23.91 -2.62
N ARG A 376 -18.52 23.77 -3.27
CA ARG A 376 -19.24 22.51 -3.04
C ARG A 376 -18.87 21.62 -4.21
N ASP A 377 -18.15 20.53 -3.93
CA ASP A 377 -17.88 19.46 -4.90
C ASP A 377 -19.23 18.85 -5.32
N ILE A 378 -19.89 19.50 -6.27
CA ILE A 378 -21.14 19.03 -6.83
C ILE A 378 -20.73 18.08 -7.92
N THR A 379 -20.70 16.81 -7.55
CA THR A 379 -20.56 15.74 -8.51
C THR A 379 -21.77 15.72 -9.44
N GLY A 380 -21.61 15.20 -10.65
CA GLY A 380 -22.76 14.97 -11.55
C GLY A 380 -23.92 14.26 -10.82
N ALA A 381 -23.62 13.29 -9.95
CA ALA A 381 -24.60 12.57 -9.14
C ALA A 381 -25.43 13.47 -8.18
N GLY A 382 -24.85 14.56 -7.68
CA GLY A 382 -25.50 15.51 -6.77
C GLY A 382 -26.28 16.64 -7.46
N LEU A 383 -26.09 16.84 -8.78
CA LEU A 383 -26.60 18.00 -9.51
C LEU A 383 -28.13 18.09 -9.48
N ARG A 384 -28.84 16.95 -9.60
CA ARG A 384 -30.31 16.91 -9.57
C ARG A 384 -30.87 17.53 -8.28
N SER A 385 -30.31 17.13 -7.13
CA SER A 385 -30.75 17.65 -5.83
C SER A 385 -30.46 19.14 -5.73
N ALA A 386 -29.25 19.56 -6.11
CA ALA A 386 -28.84 20.94 -6.03
C ALA A 386 -29.69 21.88 -6.91
N LEU A 387 -30.10 21.43 -8.10
CA LEU A 387 -31.03 22.17 -8.97
C LEU A 387 -32.43 22.30 -8.33
N GLY A 388 -32.92 21.22 -7.71
CA GLY A 388 -34.16 21.23 -6.94
C GLY A 388 -34.13 22.23 -5.79
N ASP A 389 -33.02 22.29 -5.06
CA ASP A 389 -32.84 23.23 -3.93
C ASP A 389 -32.87 24.69 -4.39
N VAL A 390 -32.22 25.02 -5.50
CA VAL A 390 -32.21 26.38 -6.08
C VAL A 390 -33.64 26.81 -6.46
N VAL A 391 -34.38 25.94 -7.13
CA VAL A 391 -35.75 26.22 -7.54
C VAL A 391 -36.67 26.38 -6.32
N THR A 392 -36.54 25.49 -5.34
CA THR A 392 -37.33 25.52 -4.10
C THR A 392 -37.05 26.78 -3.28
N ALA A 393 -35.78 27.17 -3.15
CA ALA A 393 -35.40 28.39 -2.44
C ALA A 393 -36.00 29.66 -3.07
N THR A 394 -36.21 29.64 -4.39
CA THR A 394 -36.79 30.77 -5.12
C THR A 394 -38.33 30.77 -5.07
N ALA A 395 -38.96 29.63 -4.77
CA ALA A 395 -40.41 29.51 -4.67
C ALA A 395 -41.02 30.39 -3.56
N GLY A 396 -40.30 30.63 -2.46
CA GLY A 396 -40.76 31.47 -1.35
C GLY A 396 -40.91 32.96 -1.69
N VAL A 397 -40.34 33.41 -2.81
CA VAL A 397 -40.34 34.82 -3.24
C VAL A 397 -41.25 35.06 -4.44
N LEU A 398 -41.72 34.00 -5.09
CA LEU A 398 -42.56 34.07 -6.29
C LEU A 398 -44.04 33.82 -5.95
N PRO A 399 -44.98 34.43 -6.69
CA PRO A 399 -46.41 34.21 -6.46
C PRO A 399 -46.87 32.75 -6.64
N GLN A 400 -46.16 31.99 -7.48
CA GLN A 400 -46.37 30.55 -7.68
C GLN A 400 -45.04 29.82 -7.73
N ALA A 401 -45.06 28.54 -7.37
CA ALA A 401 -43.88 27.68 -7.39
C ALA A 401 -43.37 27.51 -8.84
N PRO A 402 -42.07 27.68 -9.10
CA PRO A 402 -41.50 27.42 -10.41
C PRO A 402 -41.58 25.93 -10.77
N THR A 403 -41.65 25.63 -12.07
CA THR A 403 -41.57 24.25 -12.56
C THR A 403 -40.13 23.92 -12.96
N LEU A 404 -39.63 22.76 -12.52
CA LEU A 404 -38.31 22.24 -12.89
C LEU A 404 -38.47 20.96 -13.71
N THR A 405 -37.94 20.95 -14.94
CA THR A 405 -37.88 19.78 -15.82
C THR A 405 -36.44 19.39 -16.04
N LEU A 406 -36.08 18.14 -15.75
CA LEU A 406 -34.73 17.59 -15.91
C LEU A 406 -34.81 16.36 -16.82
N GLU A 407 -34.13 16.40 -17.97
CA GLU A 407 -34.09 15.28 -18.92
C GLU A 407 -32.63 14.92 -19.26
N GLY A 408 -32.38 13.63 -19.45
CA GLY A 408 -31.04 13.10 -19.74
C GLY A 408 -30.23 12.69 -18.50
N ASP A 409 -28.97 12.34 -18.74
CA ASP A 409 -28.05 11.82 -17.72
C ASP A 409 -27.24 12.94 -17.04
N LEU A 410 -27.85 13.56 -16.03
CA LEU A 410 -27.17 14.56 -15.20
C LEU A 410 -26.05 13.95 -14.34
N ALA A 411 -26.15 12.66 -14.00
CA ALA A 411 -25.22 11.98 -13.11
C ALA A 411 -23.86 11.73 -13.78
N GLY A 412 -23.87 11.48 -15.09
CA GLY A 412 -22.67 11.31 -15.92
C GLY A 412 -22.14 12.59 -16.56
N LEU A 413 -22.47 13.77 -16.03
CA LEU A 413 -21.81 15.01 -16.43
C LEU A 413 -20.47 15.15 -15.71
N PRO A 414 -19.42 15.68 -16.37
CA PRO A 414 -18.20 16.13 -15.71
C PRO A 414 -18.52 17.12 -14.59
N ASP A 415 -17.82 17.03 -13.45
CA ASP A 415 -18.12 17.82 -12.25
C ASP A 415 -18.00 19.33 -12.49
N ASP A 416 -17.07 19.76 -13.34
CA ASP A 416 -16.91 21.14 -13.75
C ASP A 416 -18.12 21.63 -14.58
N LEU A 417 -18.66 20.77 -15.45
CA LEU A 417 -19.85 21.07 -16.24
C LEU A 417 -21.11 21.10 -15.36
N ALA A 418 -21.22 20.17 -14.40
CA ALA A 418 -22.28 20.16 -13.42
C ALA A 418 -22.29 21.46 -12.58
N ALA A 419 -21.11 21.92 -12.14
CA ALA A 419 -20.96 23.18 -11.42
C ALA A 419 -21.40 24.39 -12.26
N ASP A 420 -21.04 24.42 -13.56
CA ASP A 420 -21.46 25.50 -14.46
C ASP A 420 -22.98 25.50 -14.70
N VAL A 421 -23.61 24.33 -14.92
CA VAL A 421 -25.07 24.20 -15.06
C VAL A 421 -25.79 24.76 -13.84
N LEU A 422 -25.35 24.39 -12.64
CA LEU A 422 -25.94 24.91 -11.41
C LEU A 422 -25.74 26.41 -11.26
N ALA A 423 -24.57 26.93 -11.61
CA ALA A 423 -24.29 28.37 -11.56
C ALA A 423 -25.20 29.14 -12.52
N VAL A 424 -25.44 28.61 -13.72
CA VAL A 424 -26.35 29.19 -14.72
C VAL A 424 -27.77 29.26 -14.19
N VAL A 425 -28.30 28.15 -13.66
CA VAL A 425 -29.67 28.09 -13.10
C VAL A 425 -29.79 29.03 -11.89
N ARG A 426 -28.80 29.08 -11.01
CA ARG A 426 -28.80 29.96 -9.84
C ARG A 426 -28.88 31.43 -10.23
N GLU A 427 -28.04 31.87 -11.16
CA GLU A 427 -28.02 33.25 -11.62
C GLU A 427 -29.32 33.61 -12.36
N ALA A 428 -29.80 32.72 -13.24
CA ALA A 428 -31.05 32.94 -13.97
C ALA A 428 -32.25 33.06 -13.01
N MET A 429 -32.39 32.16 -12.05
CA MET A 429 -33.45 32.22 -11.03
C MET A 429 -33.33 33.45 -10.13
N SER A 430 -32.10 33.87 -9.81
CA SER A 430 -31.84 35.10 -9.07
C SER A 430 -32.32 36.35 -9.83
N ASN A 431 -32.09 36.38 -11.14
CA ASN A 431 -32.56 37.46 -12.01
C ASN A 431 -34.09 37.48 -12.09
N VAL A 432 -34.73 36.32 -12.21
CA VAL A 432 -36.20 36.22 -12.19
C VAL A 432 -36.77 36.76 -10.88
N ALA A 433 -36.24 36.31 -9.73
CA ALA A 433 -36.73 36.72 -8.42
C ALA A 433 -36.60 38.22 -8.14
N ARG A 434 -35.51 38.85 -8.57
CA ARG A 434 -35.28 40.29 -8.35
C ARG A 434 -35.99 41.18 -9.36
N HIS A 435 -36.15 40.70 -10.59
CA HIS A 435 -36.43 41.58 -11.71
C HIS A 435 -37.70 41.22 -12.48
N ALA A 436 -38.12 39.97 -12.59
CA ALA A 436 -39.16 39.62 -13.56
C ALA A 436 -40.56 40.11 -13.15
N GLY A 437 -40.90 40.07 -11.86
CA GLY A 437 -42.30 40.22 -11.42
C GLY A 437 -43.22 39.15 -12.02
N ALA A 438 -42.67 37.99 -12.34
CA ALA A 438 -43.34 36.88 -13.00
C ALA A 438 -44.26 36.13 -12.04
N ARG A 439 -45.37 35.61 -12.58
CA ARG A 439 -46.25 34.66 -11.90
C ARG A 439 -45.87 33.22 -12.21
N HIS A 440 -45.42 32.94 -13.43
CA HIS A 440 -45.02 31.61 -13.87
C HIS A 440 -43.57 31.62 -14.31
N VAL A 441 -42.81 30.63 -13.84
CA VAL A 441 -41.40 30.44 -14.14
C VAL A 441 -41.17 28.96 -14.45
N ALA A 442 -40.57 28.68 -15.60
CA ALA A 442 -40.21 27.33 -16.02
C ALA A 442 -38.70 27.22 -16.22
N VAL A 443 -38.10 26.24 -15.55
CA VAL A 443 -36.68 25.88 -15.67
C VAL A 443 -36.59 24.50 -16.33
N ARG A 444 -35.81 24.39 -17.39
CA ARG A 444 -35.57 23.14 -18.09
C ARG A 444 -34.08 22.90 -18.25
N VAL A 445 -33.62 21.71 -17.89
CA VAL A 445 -32.23 21.26 -18.11
C VAL A 445 -32.28 19.97 -18.91
N LEU A 446 -31.69 19.98 -20.10
CA LEU A 446 -31.64 18.84 -21.02
C LEU A 446 -30.18 18.44 -21.22
N VAL A 447 -29.87 17.16 -21.02
CA VAL A 447 -28.53 16.59 -21.23
C VAL A 447 -28.59 15.59 -22.38
N GLY A 448 -28.05 15.97 -23.54
CA GLY A 448 -27.86 15.13 -24.72
C GLY A 448 -26.41 15.19 -25.21
N ASP A 449 -26.22 15.30 -26.53
CA ASP A 449 -24.90 15.63 -27.13
C ASP A 449 -24.44 17.05 -26.77
N GLU A 450 -25.40 17.92 -26.49
CA GLU A 450 -25.21 19.23 -25.88
C GLU A 450 -26.01 19.31 -24.57
N VAL A 451 -25.55 20.15 -23.64
CA VAL A 451 -26.27 20.52 -22.43
C VAL A 451 -27.00 21.84 -22.68
N LEU A 452 -28.31 21.83 -22.45
CA LEU A 452 -29.21 22.98 -22.63
C LEU A 452 -29.87 23.34 -21.30
N VAL A 453 -29.68 24.58 -20.85
CA VAL A 453 -30.40 25.18 -19.72
C VAL A 453 -31.33 26.27 -20.25
N GLU A 454 -32.63 26.15 -20.00
CA GLU A 454 -33.64 27.14 -20.37
C GLU A 454 -34.38 27.64 -19.15
N VAL A 455 -34.55 28.96 -19.08
CA VAL A 455 -35.37 29.62 -18.06
C VAL A 455 -36.32 30.58 -18.76
N VAL A 456 -37.62 30.36 -18.58
CA VAL A 456 -38.68 31.17 -19.18
C VAL A 456 -39.58 31.72 -18.07
N ASP A 457 -39.88 33.00 -18.13
CA ASP A 457 -40.78 33.69 -17.21
C ASP A 457 -41.84 34.51 -17.97
N ASP A 458 -43.00 34.73 -17.35
CA ASP A 458 -44.12 35.55 -17.87
C ASP A 458 -44.11 37.00 -17.34
N GLY A 459 -42.95 37.47 -16.88
CA GLY A 459 -42.78 38.76 -16.23
C GLY A 459 -42.77 39.96 -17.17
N ARG A 460 -42.17 41.06 -16.72
CA ARG A 460 -42.10 42.33 -17.49
C ARG A 460 -41.20 42.31 -18.73
N GLY A 461 -40.52 41.19 -18.99
CA GLY A 461 -39.62 41.02 -20.12
C GLY A 461 -38.30 41.81 -20.01
N MET A 462 -37.37 41.55 -20.94
CA MET A 462 -36.04 42.17 -20.95
C MET A 462 -36.01 43.54 -21.67
N ALA A 463 -36.93 44.46 -21.38
CA ALA A 463 -37.12 45.71 -22.15
C ALA A 463 -36.26 46.92 -21.69
N GLY A 464 -35.20 46.71 -20.89
CA GLY A 464 -34.31 47.80 -20.42
C GLY A 464 -32.93 47.81 -21.09
N THR A 465 -32.41 49.01 -21.36
CA THR A 465 -31.08 49.32 -21.92
C THR A 465 -29.96 49.44 -20.87
N GLY A 466 -30.19 48.98 -19.63
CA GLY A 466 -29.18 49.01 -18.56
C GLY A 466 -28.16 47.85 -18.62
N PRO A 467 -26.99 47.98 -17.97
CA PRO A 467 -25.94 46.95 -17.96
C PRO A 467 -26.43 45.62 -17.39
N ARG A 468 -26.37 44.55 -18.19
CA ARG A 468 -26.81 43.20 -17.79
C ARG A 468 -25.62 42.34 -17.35
N SER A 469 -24.93 42.77 -16.30
CA SER A 469 -23.73 42.09 -15.80
C SER A 469 -23.96 40.58 -15.53
N GLY A 470 -25.15 40.18 -15.08
CA GLY A 470 -25.52 38.77 -14.94
C GLY A 470 -25.52 37.98 -16.26
N LEU A 471 -26.03 38.57 -17.35
CA LEU A 471 -26.01 37.92 -18.68
C LEU A 471 -24.60 37.83 -19.24
N VAL A 472 -23.75 38.85 -19.03
CA VAL A 472 -22.35 38.82 -19.47
C VAL A 472 -21.59 37.64 -18.86
N ASN A 473 -21.81 37.37 -17.57
CA ASN A 473 -21.19 36.23 -16.88
C ASN A 473 -21.70 34.87 -17.42
N LEU A 474 -22.98 34.77 -17.74
CA LEU A 474 -23.56 33.57 -18.36
C LEU A 474 -23.05 33.36 -19.79
N THR A 475 -22.92 34.43 -20.58
CA THR A 475 -22.34 34.39 -21.93
C THR A 475 -20.89 33.91 -21.89
N ARG A 476 -20.06 34.51 -21.02
CA ARG A 476 -18.66 34.11 -20.87
C ARG A 476 -18.51 32.64 -20.43
N ARG A 477 -19.42 32.13 -19.59
CA ARG A 477 -19.46 30.70 -19.21
C ARG A 477 -19.74 29.81 -20.42
N ALA A 478 -20.69 30.20 -21.28
CA ALA A 478 -21.02 29.46 -22.49
C ALA A 478 -19.83 29.43 -23.46
N GLU A 479 -19.25 30.60 -23.74
CA GLU A 479 -18.15 30.77 -24.69
C GLU A 479 -16.89 29.99 -24.29
N ARG A 480 -16.56 29.92 -23.00
CA ARG A 480 -15.42 29.11 -22.50
C ARG A 480 -15.56 27.62 -22.82
N ARG A 481 -16.79 27.14 -23.04
CA ARG A 481 -17.07 25.75 -23.43
C ARG A 481 -17.37 25.59 -24.93
N GLY A 482 -17.18 26.63 -25.73
CA GLY A 482 -17.55 26.61 -27.15
C GLY A 482 -19.07 26.66 -27.40
N GLY A 483 -19.84 27.07 -26.39
CA GLY A 483 -21.28 27.22 -26.46
C GLY A 483 -21.75 28.67 -26.63
N ARG A 484 -23.05 28.90 -26.41
CA ARG A 484 -23.68 30.22 -26.53
C ARG A 484 -24.80 30.45 -25.52
N LEU A 485 -25.12 31.72 -25.30
CA LEU A 485 -26.28 32.18 -24.54
C LEU A 485 -27.20 33.01 -25.45
N ASP A 486 -28.45 32.60 -25.56
CA ASP A 486 -29.52 33.35 -26.22
C ASP A 486 -30.47 33.90 -25.14
N ALA A 487 -30.68 35.22 -25.08
CA ALA A 487 -31.54 35.86 -24.09
C ALA A 487 -32.42 36.93 -24.75
N GLY A 488 -33.74 36.83 -24.60
CA GLY A 488 -34.68 37.71 -25.28
C GLY A 488 -36.12 37.66 -24.75
N PRO A 489 -37.06 38.37 -25.40
CA PRO A 489 -38.47 38.29 -25.05
C PRO A 489 -39.03 36.90 -25.34
N ALA A 490 -39.86 36.37 -24.44
CA ALA A 490 -40.57 35.11 -24.67
C ALA A 490 -41.78 35.33 -25.59
N ALA A 491 -42.12 34.31 -26.39
CA ALA A 491 -43.20 34.36 -27.40
C ALA A 491 -44.60 34.68 -26.83
N GLY A 492 -44.82 34.51 -25.52
CA GLY A 492 -46.07 34.81 -24.81
C GLY A 492 -46.03 36.05 -23.90
N GLY A 493 -44.98 36.87 -23.97
CA GLY A 493 -44.67 37.89 -22.97
C GLY A 493 -43.71 37.38 -21.90
N GLY A 494 -42.94 38.29 -21.29
CA GLY A 494 -41.87 37.95 -20.35
C GLY A 494 -40.52 37.69 -21.00
N SER A 495 -39.68 36.86 -20.37
CA SER A 495 -38.28 36.65 -20.77
C SER A 495 -37.97 35.18 -21.01
N ALA A 496 -37.11 34.91 -21.99
CA ALA A 496 -36.57 33.59 -22.26
C ALA A 496 -35.03 33.66 -22.29
N LEU A 497 -34.40 32.77 -21.53
CA LEU A 497 -32.95 32.57 -21.48
C LEU A 497 -32.66 31.12 -21.89
N SER A 498 -31.72 30.93 -22.80
CA SER A 498 -31.29 29.64 -23.32
C SER A 498 -29.77 29.59 -23.36
N TRP A 499 -29.17 28.74 -22.53
CA TRP A 499 -27.73 28.51 -22.45
C TRP A 499 -27.42 27.12 -23.00
N ARG A 500 -26.54 27.03 -24.00
CA ARG A 500 -26.16 25.78 -24.68
C ARG A 500 -24.67 25.61 -24.72
N VAL A 501 -24.18 24.42 -24.35
CA VAL A 501 -22.78 24.02 -24.48
C VAL A 501 -22.64 22.56 -24.93
N PRO A 502 -21.55 22.18 -25.60
CA PRO A 502 -21.19 20.77 -25.81
C PRO A 502 -21.05 20.03 -24.47
N ARG A 503 -21.44 18.75 -24.46
CA ARG A 503 -21.30 17.87 -23.29
C ARG A 503 -19.83 17.56 -22.96
#